data_AF-A0A2V7J5F0-F1
#
_entry.id   AF-A0A2V7J5F0-F1
#
_cell.length_a   1.000
_cell.length_b   1.000
_cell.length_c   1.000
_cell.angle_alpha   90.00
_cell.angle_beta   90.00
_cell.angle_gamma   90.00
#
_symmetry.space_group_name_H-M   'P 1'
#
loop_
_entity.id
_entity.type
_entity.pdbx_description
1 polymer ?
#
loop_
_entity_poly.entity_id
_entity_poly.type
_entity_poly.pdbx_seq_one_letter_code
_entity_poly.pdbx_strand_id
1 'polypeptide(L)'
;MTPSHWARLKVEGPYPLRRGAWYSVSAFVKDEVVVRLGRAWVSVPWSVVELAGTAPRRWTIVPRPANAVLLPEDWGAQYAVCPQCSHRAPLRGAPA
;
A
#
# COMPACT_ATOMS: atom_id res chain seq x y z
N MET A 1 -24.97 4.46 3.03
CA MET A 1 -23.58 4.06 3.36
C MET A 1 -22.67 4.77 2.38
N THR A 2 -21.79 5.66 2.84
CA THR A 2 -20.81 6.29 1.94
C THR A 2 -19.88 5.19 1.40
N PRO A 3 -19.67 5.10 0.07
CA PRO A 3 -18.75 4.11 -0.48
C PRO A 3 -17.36 4.33 0.11
N SER A 4 -16.86 3.31 0.83
CA SER A 4 -15.54 3.35 1.45
C SER A 4 -14.50 3.09 0.37
N HIS A 5 -13.90 4.16 -0.14
CA HIS A 5 -12.81 4.06 -1.11
C HIS A 5 -11.50 3.74 -0.40
N TRP A 6 -10.64 2.99 -1.08
CA TRP A 6 -9.31 2.62 -0.61
C TRP A 6 -8.29 2.99 -1.67
N ALA A 7 -7.10 3.39 -1.22
CA ALA A 7 -6.00 3.78 -2.09
C ALA A 7 -4.71 3.04 -1.73
N ARG A 8 -3.95 2.63 -2.73
CA ARG A 8 -2.62 2.01 -2.58
C ARG A 8 -1.62 2.68 -3.50
N LEU A 9 -0.40 2.93 -3.03
CA LEU A 9 0.66 3.42 -3.90
C LEU A 9 1.05 2.39 -4.98
N LYS A 10 1.14 2.85 -6.22
CA LYS A 10 1.63 2.08 -7.37
C LYS A 10 3.12 2.27 -7.62
N VAL A 11 3.67 3.43 -7.21
CA VAL A 11 5.04 3.86 -7.48
C VAL A 11 5.83 4.02 -6.20
N GLU A 12 7.16 4.00 -6.34
CA GLU A 12 8.05 4.48 -5.29
C GLU A 12 8.14 5.99 -5.36
N GLY A 13 8.23 6.63 -4.20
CA GLY A 13 8.29 8.08 -4.12
C GLY A 13 8.39 8.56 -2.68
N PRO A 14 8.54 9.87 -2.47
CA PRO A 14 8.73 10.48 -1.16
C PRO A 14 7.40 10.59 -0.39
N TYR A 15 6.57 9.54 -0.42
CA TYR A 15 5.29 9.49 0.25
C TYR A 15 5.42 8.68 1.54
N PRO A 16 4.80 9.10 2.65
CA PRO A 16 4.86 8.38 3.93
C PRO A 16 4.00 7.10 3.95
N LEU A 17 3.59 6.60 2.78
CA LEU A 17 2.76 5.41 2.63
C LEU A 17 3.63 4.20 2.34
N ARG A 18 3.28 3.07 2.97
CA ARG A 18 3.98 1.81 2.78
C ARG A 18 3.60 1.22 1.44
N ARG A 19 4.60 0.81 0.67
CA ARG A 19 4.39 0.09 -0.60
C ARG A 19 3.57 -1.18 -0.38
N GLY A 20 2.54 -1.36 -1.20
CA GLY A 20 1.64 -2.50 -1.16
C GLY A 20 0.49 -2.41 -0.14
N ALA A 21 0.51 -1.43 0.75
CA ALA A 21 -0.54 -1.24 1.74
C ALA A 21 -1.72 -0.45 1.16
N TRP A 22 -2.93 -0.78 1.63
CA TRP A 22 -4.15 -0.07 1.30
C TRP A 22 -4.55 0.85 2.45
N TYR A 23 -4.96 2.06 2.10
CA TYR A 23 -5.37 3.10 3.04
C TYR A 23 -6.77 3.57 2.73
N SER A 24 -7.56 3.85 3.78
CA SER A 24 -8.91 4.36 3.59
C SER A 24 -8.86 5.81 3.08
N VAL A 25 -9.56 6.08 1.99
CA VAL A 25 -9.71 7.43 1.45
C VAL A 25 -10.69 8.21 2.32
N SER A 26 -10.25 9.38 2.77
CA SER A 26 -11.07 10.33 3.54
C SER A 26 -11.71 11.40 2.66
N ALA A 27 -11.02 11.82 1.59
CA ALA A 27 -11.53 12.80 0.64
C ALA A 27 -10.84 12.67 -0.72
N PHE A 28 -11.53 13.16 -1.74
CA PHE A 28 -10.96 13.45 -3.05
C PHE A 28 -10.91 14.97 -3.21
N VAL A 29 -9.74 15.52 -3.50
CA VAL A 29 -9.53 16.96 -3.60
C VAL A 29 -8.80 17.26 -4.90
N LYS A 30 -9.53 17.77 -5.88
CA LYS A 30 -8.98 18.12 -7.20
C LYS A 30 -8.26 16.92 -7.84
N ASP A 31 -6.92 16.95 -7.90
CA ASP A 31 -6.06 15.90 -8.46
C ASP A 31 -5.42 15.00 -7.39
N GLU A 32 -5.84 15.14 -6.13
CA GLU A 32 -5.29 14.42 -4.99
C GLU A 32 -6.33 13.55 -4.25
N VAL A 33 -5.81 12.51 -3.61
CA VAL A 33 -6.53 11.63 -2.70
C VAL A 33 -5.97 11.87 -1.31
N VAL A 34 -6.86 12.19 -0.36
CA VAL A 34 -6.50 12.28 1.05
C VAL A 34 -6.75 10.93 1.70
N VAL A 35 -5.68 10.28 2.17
CA VAL A 35 -5.74 8.96 2.81
C VAL A 35 -5.48 9.06 4.31
N ARG A 36 -6.10 8.17 5.09
CA ARG A 36 -5.87 8.09 6.54
C ARG A 36 -4.68 7.18 6.85
N LEU A 37 -3.69 7.72 7.55
CA LEU A 37 -2.52 7.00 8.05
C LEU A 37 -2.47 7.11 9.58
N GLY A 38 -3.02 6.11 10.28
CA GLY A 38 -3.15 6.16 11.75
C GLY A 38 -4.05 7.33 12.17
N ARG A 39 -3.47 8.31 12.87
CA ARG A 39 -4.13 9.57 13.29
C ARG A 39 -3.85 10.76 12.37
N ALA A 40 -3.09 10.54 11.30
CA ALA A 40 -2.74 11.58 10.33
C ALA A 40 -3.50 11.38 9.01
N TRP A 41 -3.53 12.46 8.22
CA TRP A 41 -4.04 12.46 6.84
C TRP A 41 -2.90 12.85 5.90
N VAL A 42 -2.80 12.15 4.79
CA VAL A 42 -1.75 12.35 3.80
C VAL A 42 -2.42 12.59 2.46
N SER A 43 -2.06 13.68 1.79
CA SER A 43 -2.48 13.93 0.43
C SER A 43 -1.48 13.32 -0.55
N VAL A 44 -1.98 12.61 -1.56
CA VAL A 44 -1.16 12.04 -2.63
C VAL A 44 -1.85 12.23 -3.98
N PRO A 45 -1.10 12.45 -5.08
CA PRO A 45 -1.71 12.56 -6.41
C PRO A 45 -2.51 11.31 -6.80
N TRP A 46 -3.65 11.49 -7.47
CA TRP A 46 -4.45 10.38 -8.01
C TRP A 46 -3.63 9.48 -8.95
N SER A 47 -2.73 10.07 -9.73
CA SER A 47 -1.92 9.37 -10.74
C SER A 47 -1.03 8.29 -10.12
N VAL A 48 -0.58 8.48 -8.88
CA VAL A 48 0.37 7.59 -8.20
C VAL A 48 -0.30 6.49 -7.37
N VAL A 49 -1.62 6.53 -7.21
CA VAL A 49 -2.39 5.54 -6.46
C VAL A 49 -3.28 4.67 -7.33
N GLU A 50 -3.52 3.45 -6.87
CA GLU A 50 -4.59 2.57 -7.32
C GLU A 50 -5.77 2.74 -6.37
N LEU A 51 -6.99 2.84 -6.91
CA LEU A 51 -8.22 3.00 -6.14
C LEU A 51 -9.07 1.74 -6.17
N ALA A 52 -9.71 1.43 -5.05
CA ALA A 52 -10.69 0.37 -4.92
C ALA A 52 -11.95 0.89 -4.23
N GLY A 53 -13.13 0.53 -4.74
CA GLY A 53 -14.43 0.95 -4.17
C GLY A 53 -14.84 0.14 -2.92
N THR A 54 -14.07 -0.88 -2.54
CA THR A 54 -14.29 -1.69 -1.33
C THR A 54 -12.95 -2.04 -0.70
N ALA A 55 -12.99 -2.42 0.58
CA ALA A 55 -11.81 -2.89 1.29
C ALA A 55 -11.25 -4.15 0.60
N PRO A 56 -10.02 -4.10 0.07
CA PRO A 56 -9.44 -5.25 -0.60
C PRO A 56 -9.25 -6.41 0.39
N ARG A 57 -9.55 -7.62 -0.08
CA ARG A 57 -9.41 -8.86 0.71
C ARG A 57 -8.18 -9.68 0.35
N ARG A 58 -7.55 -9.36 -0.78
CA ARG A 58 -6.39 -10.07 -1.30
C ARG A 58 -5.11 -9.42 -0.81
N TRP A 59 -4.13 -10.26 -0.48
CA TRP A 59 -2.78 -9.80 -0.19
C TRP A 59 -2.17 -9.19 -1.43
N THR A 60 -1.36 -8.16 -1.23
CA THR A 60 -0.61 -7.51 -2.29
C THR A 60 0.80 -8.06 -2.31
N ILE A 61 1.25 -8.56 -3.46
CA ILE A 61 2.63 -8.98 -3.67
C ILE A 61 3.45 -7.77 -4.11
N VAL A 62 4.56 -7.53 -3.43
CA VAL A 62 5.42 -6.37 -3.66
C VAL A 62 6.84 -6.83 -3.97
N PRO A 63 7.45 -6.34 -5.06
CA PRO A 63 8.88 -6.55 -5.32
C PRO A 63 9.70 -5.93 -4.19
N ARG A 64 10.77 -6.60 -3.78
CA ARG A 64 11.73 -6.04 -2.83
C ARG A 64 12.32 -4.75 -3.43
N PRO A 65 12.23 -3.60 -2.74
CA PRO A 65 12.89 -2.38 -3.16
C PRO A 65 14.40 -2.61 -3.27
N ALA A 66 15.05 -1.98 -4.25
CA ALA A 66 16.51 -2.10 -4.43
C ALA A 66 17.30 -1.65 -3.19
N ASN A 67 16.75 -0.70 -2.42
CA ASN A 67 17.32 -0.13 -1.20
C ASN A 67 16.58 -0.57 0.07
N ALA A 68 16.11 -1.83 0.12
CA ALA A 68 15.36 -2.36 1.26
C ALA A 68 16.23 -2.63 2.51
N VAL A 69 16.57 -1.58 3.26
CA VAL A 69 17.34 -1.68 4.52
C VAL A 69 16.51 -2.28 5.67
N LEU A 70 15.20 -2.10 5.65
CA LEU A 70 14.28 -2.50 6.73
C LEU A 70 13.53 -3.82 6.46
N LEU A 71 13.95 -4.61 5.47
CA LEU A 71 13.37 -5.93 5.20
C LEU A 71 14.42 -7.01 5.47
N PRO A 72 14.10 -8.07 6.24
CA PRO A 72 15.00 -9.20 6.45
C PRO A 72 15.47 -9.81 5.12
N GLU A 73 16.74 -10.23 5.06
CA GLU A 73 17.33 -10.78 3.81
C GLU A 73 16.70 -12.11 3.39
N ASP A 74 16.23 -12.91 4.36
CA ASP A 74 15.61 -14.22 4.16
C ASP A 74 14.22 -14.18 3.49
N TRP A 75 13.65 -13.00 3.29
CA TRP A 75 12.35 -12.83 2.62
C TRP A 75 12.41 -12.96 1.10
N GLY A 76 13.61 -12.99 0.51
CA GLY A 76 13.80 -13.12 -0.93
C GLY A 76 13.39 -11.87 -1.72
N ALA A 77 13.07 -12.06 -3.00
CA ALA A 77 12.84 -10.99 -3.97
C ALA A 77 11.46 -10.30 -3.86
N GLN A 78 10.52 -10.86 -3.11
CA GLN A 78 9.15 -10.36 -3.00
C GLN A 78 8.59 -10.62 -1.60
N TYR A 79 7.63 -9.79 -1.19
CA TYR A 79 6.92 -9.97 0.07
C TYR A 79 5.43 -9.69 -0.10
N ALA A 80 4.63 -10.24 0.80
CA ALA A 80 3.19 -10.04 0.84
C ALA A 80 2.83 -8.91 1.81
N VAL A 81 1.81 -8.12 1.48
CA VAL A 81 1.24 -7.10 2.36
C VAL A 81 -0.23 -7.41 2.61
N CYS A 82 -0.58 -7.51 3.89
CA CYS A 82 -1.96 -7.70 4.32
C CYS A 82 -2.79 -6.44 3.99
N PRO A 83 -3.93 -6.57 3.28
CA PRO A 83 -4.71 -5.41 2.86
C PRO A 83 -5.44 -4.73 4.01
N GLN A 84 -5.57 -5.39 5.18
CA GLN A 84 -6.35 -4.89 6.31
C GLN A 84 -5.50 -4.17 7.36
N CYS A 85 -4.31 -4.69 7.68
CA CYS A 85 -3.45 -4.13 8.73
C CYS A 85 -2.10 -3.61 8.22
N SER A 86 -1.84 -3.67 6.91
CA SER A 86 -0.55 -3.28 6.31
C SER A 86 0.66 -4.09 6.80
N HIS A 87 0.44 -5.20 7.51
CA HIS A 87 1.50 -6.09 7.95
C HIS A 87 2.19 -6.73 6.75
N ARG A 88 3.52 -6.83 6.80
CA ARG A 88 4.32 -7.47 5.75
C ARG A 88 4.65 -8.88 6.19
N ALA A 89 4.58 -9.84 5.27
CA ALA A 89 4.96 -11.22 5.52
C ALA A 89 5.86 -11.75 4.40
N PRO A 90 6.81 -12.65 4.72
CA PRO A 90 7.58 -13.35 3.70
C PRO A 90 6.67 -14.25 2.86
N LEU A 91 7.03 -14.43 1.59
CA LEU A 91 6.42 -15.44 0.75
C LEU A 91 7.15 -16.77 0.95
N ARG A 92 6.47 -17.76 1.52
CA ARG A 92 7.00 -19.12 1.65
C ARG A 92 6.59 -19.94 0.43
N GLY A 93 7.54 -20.63 -0.19
CA GLY A 93 7.26 -21.56 -1.30
C GLY A 93 7.05 -20.89 -2.66
N ALA A 94 7.47 -19.63 -2.86
CA ALA A 94 7.62 -19.11 -4.21
C ALA A 94 8.72 -19.92 -4.94
N PRO A 95 8.49 -20.41 -6.17
CA PRO A 95 9.57 -21.04 -6.93
C PRO A 95 10.72 -20.05 -7.11
N ALA A 96 11.94 -20.56 -6.96
CA ALA A 96 13.18 -19.81 -7.13
C ALA A 96 13.33 -19.26 -8.56
#